data_AF-A0A938B5L2-F1
#
_entry.id   AF-A0A938B5L2-F1
#
_cell.length_a   1.000
_cell.length_b   1.000
_cell.length_c   1.000
_cell.angle_alpha   90.00
_cell.angle_beta   90.00
_cell.angle_gamma   90.00
#
_symmetry.space_group_name_H-M   'P 1'
#
loop_
_entity.id
_entity.type
_entity.pdbx_description
1 polymer ?
#
loop_
_entity_poly.entity_id
_entity_poly.type
_entity_poly.pdbx_seq_one_letter_code
_entity_poly.pdbx_strand_id
1 'polypeptide(L)'
;MNNRVEKFIAELTSLAKDLCPDAEVRISTASIEGEDANMEILVPPEKYEEVDEVLVHRAYEILLDEGYQIVVGVHDREELAARMKSAARAA
;
A
#
# COMPACT_ATOMS: atom_id res chain seq x y z
N MET A 1 -7.47 6.38 -17.70
CA MET A 1 -7.42 5.88 -16.31
C MET A 1 -8.84 5.96 -15.76
N ASN A 2 -9.33 4.92 -15.09
CA ASN A 2 -10.73 4.82 -14.65
C ASN A 2 -10.93 5.72 -13.42
N ASN A 3 -11.83 6.71 -13.50
CA ASN A 3 -12.12 7.69 -12.43
C ASN A 3 -12.47 7.01 -11.09
N ARG A 4 -12.95 5.76 -11.11
CA ARG A 4 -13.28 5.02 -9.89
C ARG A 4 -12.04 4.50 -9.15
N VAL A 5 -11.06 3.94 -9.87
CA VAL A 5 -9.81 3.44 -9.29
C VAL A 5 -9.02 4.58 -8.64
N GLU A 6 -8.95 5.74 -9.29
CA GLU A 6 -8.32 6.94 -8.73
C GLU A 6 -8.94 7.37 -7.41
N LYS A 7 -10.27 7.27 -7.27
CA LYS A 7 -10.97 7.59 -6.02
C LYS A 7 -10.58 6.63 -4.90
N PHE A 8 -10.51 5.33 -5.18
CA PHE A 8 -10.12 4.35 -4.17
C PHE A 8 -8.65 4.46 -3.79
N ILE A 9 -7.77 4.77 -4.74
CA ILE A 9 -6.37 5.07 -4.43
C ILE A 9 -6.29 6.30 -3.51
N ALA A 10 -7.05 7.36 -3.80
CA ALA A 10 -7.08 8.55 -2.95
C ALA A 10 -7.66 8.27 -1.55
N GLU A 11 -8.68 7.42 -1.48
CA GLU A 11 -9.29 6.97 -0.23
C GLU A 11 -8.30 6.18 0.64
N LEU A 12 -7.66 5.14 0.08
CA LEU A 12 -6.66 4.33 0.77
C LEU A 12 -5.43 5.17 1.16
N THR A 13 -5.03 6.11 0.31
CA THR A 13 -3.95 7.07 0.63
C THR A 13 -4.31 7.94 1.81
N SER A 14 -5.55 8.45 1.85
CA SER A 14 -6.03 9.29 2.97
C SER A 14 -6.10 8.48 4.26
N LEU A 15 -6.62 7.26 4.20
CA LEU A 15 -6.69 6.35 5.34
C LEU A 15 -5.31 6.02 5.91
N ALA A 16 -4.34 5.73 5.04
CA ALA A 16 -2.95 5.50 5.45
C ALA A 16 -2.37 6.73 6.16
N LYS A 17 -2.67 7.93 5.66
CA LYS A 17 -2.17 9.21 6.20
C LYS A 17 -2.87 9.62 7.49
N ASP A 18 -4.14 9.28 7.67
CA ASP A 18 -4.87 9.53 8.91
C ASP A 18 -4.31 8.68 10.06
N LEU A 19 -3.94 7.43 9.78
CA LEU A 19 -3.33 6.52 10.75
C LEU A 19 -1.83 6.82 11.00
N CYS A 20 -1.13 7.24 9.95
CA CYS A 20 0.31 7.51 9.95
C CYS A 20 0.64 8.70 9.02
N PRO A 21 0.65 9.95 9.53
CA PRO A 21 0.83 11.15 8.70
C PRO A 21 2.11 11.17 7.86
N ASP A 22 3.19 10.55 8.35
CA ASP A 22 4.50 10.44 7.70
C ASP A 22 4.66 9.18 6.82
N ALA A 23 3.60 8.40 6.61
CA ALA A 23 3.61 7.25 5.71
C ALA A 23 4.07 7.65 4.31
N GLU A 24 4.99 6.90 3.71
CA GLU A 24 5.33 7.10 2.29
C GLU A 24 4.42 6.23 1.44
N VAL A 25 3.75 6.81 0.45
CA VAL A 25 2.81 6.10 -0.41
C VAL A 25 3.38 6.08 -1.82
N ARG A 26 3.58 4.88 -2.36
CA ARG A 26 4.01 4.67 -3.75
C ARG A 26 2.91 3.94 -4.49
N ILE A 27 2.51 4.47 -5.64
CA ILE A 27 1.40 3.93 -6.43
C ILE A 27 1.95 3.49 -7.77
N SER A 28 1.59 2.28 -8.19
CA SER A 28 1.82 1.77 -9.53
C SER A 28 0.51 1.29 -10.13
N THR A 29 0.12 1.86 -11.27
CA THR A 29 -1.00 1.36 -12.07
C THR A 29 -0.53 0.45 -13.19
N ALA A 30 0.75 0.06 -13.19
CA ALA A 30 1.23 -0.97 -14.08
C ALA A 30 0.67 -2.30 -13.58
N SER A 31 -0.30 -2.84 -14.31
CA SER A 31 -0.91 -4.13 -14.01
C SER A 31 0.14 -5.22 -14.23
N ILE A 32 0.53 -5.93 -13.17
CA ILE A 32 1.48 -7.03 -13.25
C ILE A 32 0.72 -8.34 -13.44
N GLU A 33 -0.39 -8.54 -12.70
CA GLU A 33 -1.22 -9.76 -12.77
C GLU A 33 -2.72 -9.52 -13.03
N GLY A 34 -3.08 -8.38 -13.64
CA GLY A 34 -4.48 -8.03 -13.92
C GLY A 34 -5.15 -7.20 -12.83
N GLU A 35 -4.42 -6.84 -11.77
CA GLU A 35 -4.90 -5.86 -10.79
C GLU A 35 -5.04 -4.45 -11.38
N ASP A 36 -5.97 -3.68 -10.80
CA ASP A 36 -6.29 -2.32 -11.22
C ASP A 36 -5.26 -1.30 -10.75
N ALA A 37 -4.66 -1.56 -9.57
CA ALA A 37 -3.58 -0.77 -9.02
C ALA A 37 -2.79 -1.54 -7.93
N ASN A 38 -1.55 -1.14 -7.74
CA ASN A 38 -0.66 -1.58 -6.67
C ASN A 38 -0.24 -0.37 -5.83
N MET A 39 -0.31 -0.49 -4.51
CA MET A 39 0.08 0.55 -3.56
C MET A 39 1.07 -0.02 -2.54
N GLU A 40 2.20 0.65 -2.37
CA GLU A 40 3.18 0.34 -1.33
C GLU A 40 3.20 1.46 -0.29
N ILE A 41 3.01 1.09 0.98
CA ILE A 41 2.87 2.00 2.10
C ILE A 41 3.99 1.74 3.09
N LEU A 42 4.92 2.68 3.21
CA LEU A 42 6.05 2.56 4.13
C LEU A 42 5.76 3.36 5.39
N VAL A 43 5.72 2.66 6.52
CA VAL A 43 5.38 3.20 7.84
C VAL A 43 6.51 2.90 8.83
N PRO A 44 6.62 3.63 9.95
CA PRO A 44 7.50 3.22 11.04
C PRO A 44 6.98 1.91 11.69
N PRO A 45 7.87 1.11 12.31
CA PRO A 45 7.53 -0.22 12.83
C PRO A 45 6.30 -0.23 13.75
N GLU A 46 6.16 0.77 14.61
CA GLU A 46 5.06 0.89 15.58
C GLU A 46 3.68 1.11 14.94
N LYS A 47 3.65 1.48 13.65
CA LYS A 47 2.41 1.68 12.88
C LYS A 47 2.10 0.56 11.92
N TYR A 48 3.01 -0.39 11.73
CA TYR A 48 2.87 -1.47 10.75
C TYR A 48 1.54 -2.22 10.91
N GLU A 49 1.29 -2.79 12.09
CA GLU A 49 0.14 -3.69 12.30
C GLU A 49 -1.20 -2.96 12.16
N GLU A 50 -1.33 -1.76 12.74
CA GLU A 50 -2.54 -0.94 12.66
C GLU A 50 -2.85 -0.53 11.21
N VAL A 51 -1.83 -0.07 10.48
CA VAL A 51 -2.01 0.40 9.09
C VAL A 51 -2.26 -0.77 8.14
N ASP A 52 -1.55 -1.89 8.31
CA ASP A 52 -1.73 -3.10 7.51
C ASP A 52 -3.15 -3.66 7.66
N GLU A 53 -3.61 -3.89 8.89
CA GLU A 53 -4.94 -4.46 9.13
C GLU A 53 -6.05 -3.60 8.51
N VAL A 54 -6.00 -2.28 8.73
CA VAL A 54 -7.03 -1.36 8.24
C VAL A 54 -7.02 -1.24 6.72
N LEU A 55 -5.84 -1.10 6.10
CA LEU A 55 -5.75 -0.94 4.65
C LEU A 55 -6.05 -2.23 3.90
N VAL A 56 -5.57 -3.38 4.38
CA VAL A 56 -5.87 -4.69 3.77
C VAL A 56 -7.36 -4.98 3.86
N HIS A 57 -7.98 -4.72 5.02
CA HIS A 57 -9.42 -4.87 5.17
C HIS A 57 -10.18 -3.98 4.19
N ARG A 58 -9.82 -2.70 4.10
CA ARG A 58 -10.50 -1.77 3.20
C ARG A 58 -10.31 -2.10 1.71
N ALA A 59 -9.11 -2.53 1.32
CA ALA A 59 -8.83 -2.99 -0.04
C ALA A 59 -9.66 -4.23 -0.39
N TYR A 60 -9.86 -5.14 0.57
CA TYR A 60 -10.70 -6.32 0.39
C TYR A 60 -12.19 -5.96 0.23
N GLU A 61 -12.71 -4.98 0.98
CA GLU A 61 -14.07 -4.47 0.78
C GLU A 61 -14.25 -3.87 -0.62
N ILE A 62 -13.29 -3.07 -1.09
CA ILE A 62 -13.33 -2.49 -2.45
C ILE A 62 -13.40 -3.60 -3.51
N LEU A 63 -12.66 -4.69 -3.32
CA LEU A 63 -12.73 -5.85 -4.21
C LEU A 63 -14.12 -6.49 -4.20
N LEU A 64 -14.69 -6.76 -3.03
CA LEU A 64 -15.97 -7.45 -2.92
C LEU A 64 -17.16 -6.60 -3.38
N ASP A 65 -17.19 -5.34 -3.00
CA ASP A 65 -18.37 -4.47 -3.20
C ASP A 65 -18.34 -3.78 -4.56
N GLU A 66 -17.15 -3.43 -5.04
CA GLU A 66 -16.98 -2.56 -6.22
C GLU A 66 -16.27 -3.28 -7.37
N GLY A 67 -15.68 -4.45 -7.12
CA GLY A 67 -15.04 -5.29 -8.13
C GLY A 67 -13.67 -4.82 -8.60
N TYR A 68 -13.02 -3.92 -7.85
CA TYR A 68 -11.68 -3.42 -8.17
C TYR A 68 -10.62 -4.06 -7.30
N GLN A 69 -9.59 -4.64 -7.93
CA GLN A 69 -8.48 -5.25 -7.22
C GLN A 69 -7.36 -4.23 -7.06
N ILE A 70 -7.31 -3.59 -5.88
CA ILE A 70 -6.20 -2.73 -5.48
C ILE A 70 -5.36 -3.49 -4.47
N VAL A 71 -4.16 -3.88 -4.86
CA VAL A 71 -3.23 -4.58 -3.96
C VAL A 71 -2.52 -3.55 -3.11
N VAL A 72 -2.55 -3.74 -1.79
CA VAL A 72 -1.86 -2.89 -0.83
C VAL A 72 -0.80 -3.71 -0.12
N GLY A 73 0.46 -3.30 -0.25
CA GLY A 73 1.58 -3.76 0.55
C GLY A 73 1.92 -2.73 1.62
N VAL A 74 1.87 -3.11 2.90
CA VAL A 74 2.40 -2.29 3.99
C VAL A 74 3.76 -2.81 4.40
N HIS A 75 4.70 -1.91 4.65
CA HIS A 75 6.08 -2.23 4.94
C HIS A 75 6.60 -1.40 6.10
N ASP A 76 7.27 -2.07 7.03
CA ASP A 76 8.17 -1.40 7.97
C ASP A 76 9.34 -0.79 7.17
N ARG A 77 9.47 0.53 7.23
CA ARG A 77 10.54 1.27 6.54
C ARG A 77 11.94 0.92 7.04
N GLU A 78 12.09 0.55 8.31
CA GLU A 78 13.37 0.16 8.89
C GLU A 78 13.79 -1.23 8.42
N GLU A 79 12.85 -2.19 8.44
CA GLU A 79 13.10 -3.53 7.92
C GLU A 79 13.42 -3.49 6.42
N LEU A 80 12.66 -2.73 5.63
CA LEU A 80 12.90 -2.59 4.20
C LEU A 80 14.29 -1.99 3.92
N ALA A 81 14.68 -0.94 4.65
CA ALA A 81 16.01 -0.36 4.55
C ALA A 81 17.12 -1.37 4.89
N ALA A 82 16.91 -2.20 5.93
CA ALA A 82 17.85 -3.25 6.32
C ALA A 82 17.98 -4.34 5.24
N ARG A 83 16.87 -4.74 4.61
CA ARG A 83 16.84 -5.70 3.51
C ARG A 83 17.57 -5.17 2.27
N MET A 84 17.32 -3.92 1.88
CA MET A 84 18.01 -3.29 0.74
C MET A 84 19.52 -3.18 0.97
N LYS A 85 19.94 -2.82 2.19
CA LYS A 85 21.36 -2.78 2.57
C LYS A 85 22.03 -4.15 2.50
N SER A 86 21.30 -5.20 2.83
CA SER A 86 21.80 -6.58 2.80
C SER A 86 21.92 -7.09 1.35
N ALA A 87 20.94 -6.78 0.50
CA ALA A 87 20.96 -7.13 -0.93
C ALA A 87 22.11 -6.43 -1.67
N ALA A 88 22.35 -5.14 -1.40
CA ALA A 88 23.45 -4.38 -2.01
C ALA A 88 24.85 -4.85 -1.59
N ARG A 89 24.97 -5.57 -0.46
CA ARG A 89 26.24 -6.18 -0.01
C ARG A 89 26.50 -7.56 -0.62
N ALA A 90 25.48 -8.18 -1.22
CA ALA A 90 25.54 -9.50 -1.82
C ALA A 90 25.69 -9.46 -3.35
N ALA A 91 25.63 -8.27 -3.96
CA ALA A 91 25.83 -8.01 -5.39
C ALA A 91 27.23 -7.45 -5.65
#